data_AF-A0A7T8KK12-F1
#
_entry.id   AF-A0A7T8KK12-F1
#
_cell.length_a   1.000
_cell.length_b   1.000
_cell.length_c   1.000
_cell.angle_alpha   90.00
_cell.angle_beta   90.00
_cell.angle_gamma   90.00
#
_symmetry.space_group_name_H-M   'P 1'
#
loop_
_entity.id
_entity.type
_entity.pdbx_description
1 polymer ?
#
loop_
_entity_poly.entity_id
_entity_poly.type
_entity_poly.pdbx_seq_one_letter_code
_entity_poly.pdbx_strand_id
1 'polypeptide(L)'
;CIGTKGRMSVPNNREHHYRNLRDRYTNCTYVDGNLELTWLQDENLDLSFLEHIREVTGYVLISHVDVRKIVLPSLQIIRGRTLFKLSVRDDKFSLMVTYPKCTTWRCLHFG
;
A
#
# COMPACT_ATOMS: atom_id res chain seq x y z
N CYS A 1 -9.24 10.67 1.67
CA CYS A 1 -9.13 9.86 2.91
C CYS A 1 -7.79 10.11 3.57
N ILE A 2 -7.66 9.77 4.86
CA ILE A 2 -6.41 9.95 5.61
C ILE A 2 -5.56 8.68 5.49
N GLY A 3 -4.28 8.84 5.11
CA GLY A 3 -3.31 7.76 5.02
C GLY A 3 -2.85 7.24 6.39
N THR A 4 -1.88 6.33 6.37
CA THR A 4 -1.33 5.70 7.58
C THR A 4 0.15 6.06 7.78
N LYS A 5 0.65 5.76 8.99
CA LYS A 5 2.06 5.99 9.40
C LYS A 5 2.61 4.78 10.18
N GLY A 6 2.04 3.60 9.94
CA GLY A 6 2.37 2.36 10.64
C GLY A 6 3.69 1.73 10.20
N ARG A 7 4.20 2.11 9.02
CA ARG A 7 5.43 1.57 8.42
C ARG A 7 5.37 0.04 8.32
N MET A 8 6.26 -0.67 9.01
CA MET A 8 6.34 -2.13 9.01
C MET A 8 5.80 -2.77 10.30
N SER A 9 5.08 -1.99 11.12
CA SER A 9 4.50 -2.50 12.38
C SER A 9 3.58 -3.70 12.11
N VAL A 10 3.77 -4.78 12.85
CA VAL A 10 2.96 -6.00 12.72
C VAL A 10 1.57 -5.76 13.33
N PRO A 11 0.47 -5.99 12.61
CA PRO A 11 -0.87 -5.87 13.18
C PRO A 11 -1.12 -7.03 14.16
N ASN A 12 -1.79 -6.72 15.28
CA ASN A 12 -2.18 -7.73 16.27
C ASN A 12 -3.22 -8.74 15.70
N ASN A 13 -4.10 -8.27 14.83
CA ASN A 13 -5.09 -9.10 14.14
C ASN A 13 -5.15 -8.70 12.66
N ARG A 14 -4.88 -9.65 11.76
CA ARG A 14 -4.72 -9.42 10.31
C ARG A 14 -6.05 -9.19 9.62
N GLU A 15 -7.10 -9.89 10.04
CA GLU A 15 -8.44 -9.77 9.48
C GLU A 15 -9.04 -8.40 9.80
N HIS A 16 -8.82 -7.92 11.02
CA HIS A 16 -9.18 -6.57 11.42
C HIS A 16 -8.34 -5.50 10.70
N HIS A 17 -7.04 -5.75 10.51
CA HIS A 17 -6.18 -4.86 9.73
C HIS A 17 -6.66 -4.70 8.29
N TYR A 18 -6.99 -5.80 7.61
CA TYR A 18 -7.56 -5.77 6.27
C TYR A 18 -8.88 -4.98 6.22
N ARG A 19 -9.81 -5.24 7.15
CA ARG A 19 -11.07 -4.47 7.24
C ARG A 19 -10.82 -2.98 7.40
N ASN A 20 -9.87 -2.59 8.25
CA ASN A 20 -9.50 -1.19 8.44
C ASN A 20 -8.94 -0.54 7.17
N LEU A 21 -8.13 -1.27 6.38
CA LEU A 21 -7.64 -0.79 5.09
C LEU A 21 -8.80 -0.60 4.11
N ARG A 22 -9.66 -1.61 3.99
CA ARG A 22 -10.84 -1.57 3.10
C ARG A 22 -11.74 -0.40 3.45
N ASP A 23 -12.17 -0.30 4.71
CA ASP A 23 -13.13 0.72 5.15
C ASP A 23 -12.54 2.15 5.03
N ARG A 24 -11.21 2.29 5.16
CA ARG A 24 -10.52 3.57 5.00
C ARG A 24 -10.42 4.03 3.55
N TYR A 25 -10.18 3.11 2.62
CA TYR A 25 -9.81 3.45 1.25
C TYR A 25 -10.94 3.24 0.23
N THR A 26 -12.03 2.56 0.60
CA THR A 26 -13.23 2.44 -0.24
C THR A 26 -13.72 3.81 -0.70
N ASN A 27 -13.92 3.97 -2.02
CA ASN A 27 -14.31 5.23 -2.69
C ASN A 27 -13.36 6.42 -2.45
N CYS A 28 -12.14 6.16 -1.97
CA CYS A 28 -11.14 7.22 -1.80
C CYS A 28 -10.43 7.49 -3.13
N THR A 29 -10.40 8.77 -3.54
CA THR A 29 -9.67 9.22 -4.73
C THR A 29 -8.34 9.91 -4.41
N TYR A 30 -8.20 10.42 -3.20
CA TYR A 30 -7.04 11.20 -2.75
C TYR A 30 -6.64 10.77 -1.34
N VAL A 31 -5.41 10.29 -1.18
CA VAL A 31 -4.84 9.88 0.11
C VAL A 31 -3.99 11.02 0.66
N ASP A 32 -4.47 11.66 1.71
CA ASP A 32 -3.67 12.61 2.49
C ASP A 32 -2.81 11.86 3.50
N GLY A 33 -1.56 11.61 3.14
CA GLY A 33 -0.59 10.82 3.88
C GLY A 33 -0.04 9.70 3.03
N ASN A 34 0.35 8.60 3.68
CA ASN A 34 0.96 7.45 3.02
C ASN A 34 -0.10 6.36 2.77
N LEU A 35 0.03 5.67 1.64
CA LEU A 35 -0.71 4.45 1.37
C LEU A 35 0.17 3.26 1.76
N GLU A 36 -0.16 2.58 2.85
CA GLU A 36 0.59 1.43 3.35
C GLU A 36 -0.27 0.16 3.23
N LEU A 37 0.11 -0.73 2.32
CA LEU A 37 -0.48 -2.06 2.15
C LEU A 37 0.49 -3.07 2.75
N THR A 38 0.21 -3.50 3.98
CA THR A 38 1.11 -4.36 4.74
C THR A 38 0.42 -5.57 5.33
N TRP A 39 1.16 -6.67 5.50
CA TRP A 39 0.69 -7.84 6.26
C TRP A 39 -0.63 -8.47 5.73
N LEU A 40 -0.80 -8.48 4.41
CA LEU A 40 -1.94 -9.06 3.71
C LEU A 40 -1.56 -10.46 3.22
N GLN A 41 -1.80 -11.49 4.03
CA GLN A 41 -1.25 -12.85 3.81
C GLN A 41 -2.19 -13.84 3.12
N ASP A 42 -3.47 -13.50 2.97
CA ASP A 42 -4.39 -14.30 2.18
C ASP A 42 -4.29 -13.88 0.70
N GLU A 43 -3.96 -14.84 -0.16
CA GLU A 43 -3.80 -14.65 -1.61
C GLU A 43 -5.07 -14.13 -2.30
N ASN A 44 -6.24 -14.40 -1.71
CA ASN A 44 -7.57 -14.14 -2.28
C ASN A 44 -8.23 -12.86 -1.76
N LEU A 45 -7.51 -12.03 -0.99
CA LEU A 45 -8.06 -10.77 -0.54
C LEU A 45 -8.40 -9.85 -1.72
N ASP A 46 -9.59 -9.27 -1.66
CA ASP A 46 -10.06 -8.32 -2.65
C ASP A 46 -9.51 -6.91 -2.35
N LEU A 47 -8.72 -6.37 -3.26
CA LEU A 47 -8.17 -5.02 -3.16
C LEU A 47 -8.88 -4.01 -4.09
N SER A 48 -10.07 -4.35 -4.59
CA SER A 48 -10.91 -3.47 -5.44
C SER A 48 -11.18 -2.10 -4.80
N PHE A 49 -11.21 -2.02 -3.47
CA PHE A 49 -11.38 -0.76 -2.74
C PHE A 49 -10.28 0.28 -3.03
N LEU A 50 -9.16 -0.11 -3.65
CA LEU A 50 -8.08 0.79 -4.07
C LEU A 50 -8.29 1.39 -5.47
N GLU A 51 -9.28 0.91 -6.24
CA GLU A 51 -9.42 1.20 -7.68
C GLU A 51 -9.55 2.69 -8.02
N HIS A 52 -10.11 3.47 -7.09
CA HIS A 52 -10.42 4.88 -7.27
C HIS A 52 -9.27 5.81 -6.87
N ILE A 53 -8.22 5.31 -6.21
CA ILE A 53 -7.12 6.15 -5.72
C ILE A 53 -6.36 6.72 -6.92
N ARG A 54 -6.37 8.05 -7.04
CA ARG A 54 -5.67 8.80 -8.10
C ARG A 54 -4.38 9.43 -7.62
N GLU A 55 -4.35 9.83 -6.37
CA GLU A 55 -3.24 10.59 -5.82
C GLU A 55 -2.92 10.19 -4.38
N VAL A 56 -1.62 10.08 -4.09
CA VAL A 56 -1.08 9.88 -2.74
C VAL A 56 -0.10 11.02 -2.44
N THR A 57 -0.31 11.76 -1.35
CA THR A 57 0.56 12.90 -1.00
C THR A 57 1.90 12.48 -0.41
N GLY A 58 1.93 11.37 0.31
CA GLY A 58 3.11 10.78 0.93
C GLY A 58 3.79 9.73 0.06
N TYR A 59 4.25 8.65 0.69
CA TYR A 59 4.79 7.47 0.01
C TYR A 59 3.75 6.36 -0.14
N VAL A 60 4.03 5.42 -1.03
CA VAL A 60 3.34 4.14 -1.16
C VAL A 60 4.26 3.03 -0.68
N LEU A 61 3.81 2.24 0.29
CA LEU A 61 4.53 1.08 0.82
C LEU A 61 3.72 -0.19 0.59
N ILE A 62 4.34 -1.19 -0.02
CA ILE A 62 3.79 -2.53 -0.19
C ILE A 62 4.77 -3.52 0.45
N SER A 63 4.37 -4.15 1.56
CA SER A 63 5.27 -5.01 2.33
C SER A 63 4.60 -6.22 2.97
N HIS A 64 5.20 -7.41 2.90
CA HIS A 64 4.60 -8.64 3.45
C HIS A 64 3.18 -8.88 2.92
N VAL A 65 3.04 -8.81 1.60
CA VAL A 65 1.77 -9.04 0.89
C VAL A 65 1.90 -10.30 0.05
N ASP A 66 0.95 -11.22 0.25
CA ASP A 66 0.83 -12.49 -0.46
C ASP A 66 -0.30 -12.46 -1.50
N VAL A 67 -1.11 -11.38 -1.52
CA VAL A 67 -2.16 -11.15 -2.53
C VAL A 67 -1.57 -11.27 -3.94
N ARG A 68 -2.25 -12.04 -4.80
CA ARG A 68 -1.73 -12.40 -6.14
C ARG A 68 -1.50 -11.20 -7.06
N LYS A 69 -2.34 -10.18 -6.94
CA LYS A 69 -2.30 -9.00 -7.79
C LYS A 69 -2.75 -7.77 -7.02
N ILE A 70 -1.91 -6.74 -7.02
CA ILE A 70 -2.23 -5.42 -6.51
C ILE A 70 -2.36 -4.51 -7.73
N VAL A 71 -3.57 -4.03 -7.98
CA VAL A 71 -3.88 -3.16 -9.12
C VAL A 71 -4.28 -1.79 -8.59
N LEU A 72 -3.63 -0.76 -9.10
CA LEU A 72 -3.91 0.64 -8.78
C LEU A 72 -4.24 1.36 -10.10
N PRO A 73 -5.40 1.07 -10.71
CA PRO A 73 -5.69 1.43 -12.09
C PRO A 73 -5.87 2.93 -12.30
N SER A 74 -6.32 3.66 -11.27
CA SER A 74 -6.50 5.12 -11.34
C SER A 74 -5.30 5.91 -10.83
N LEU A 75 -4.28 5.26 -10.26
CA LEU A 75 -3.20 5.96 -9.58
C LEU A 75 -2.30 6.67 -10.59
N GLN A 76 -2.26 7.99 -10.51
CA GLN A 76 -1.52 8.85 -11.42
C GLN A 76 -0.29 9.48 -10.77
N ILE A 77 -0.41 9.87 -9.49
CA ILE A 77 0.60 10.69 -8.81
C ILE A 77 0.91 10.16 -7.42
N ILE A 78 2.21 9.94 -7.15
CA ILE A 78 2.76 9.80 -5.80
C ILE A 78 3.65 11.02 -5.56
N ARG A 79 3.20 11.97 -4.73
CA ARG A 79 3.92 13.24 -4.55
C ARG A 79 5.20 13.12 -3.73
N GLY A 80 5.28 12.15 -2.81
CA GLY A 80 6.47 11.96 -1.97
C GLY A 80 6.77 13.11 -1.00
N ARG A 81 5.75 13.83 -0.49
CA ARG A 81 5.95 14.86 0.56
C ARG A 81 6.55 14.26 1.83
N THR A 82 6.21 13.00 2.09
CA THR A 82 6.85 12.13 3.06
C THR A 82 7.43 10.93 2.32
N LEU A 83 8.61 10.47 2.73
CA LEU A 83 9.32 9.37 2.08
C LEU A 83 9.56 8.23 3.07
N PHE A 84 9.49 7.00 2.59
CA PHE A 84 9.84 5.83 3.38
C PHE A 84 11.37 5.70 3.47
N LYS A 85 11.87 5.34 4.66
CA LYS A 85 13.29 5.12 4.92
C LYS A 85 13.49 3.77 5.58
N LEU A 86 14.48 3.03 5.10
CA LEU A 86 14.98 1.86 5.81
C LEU A 86 16.00 2.29 6.86
N SER A 87 16.01 1.65 8.02
CA SER A 87 16.99 1.99 9.08
C SER A 87 18.44 1.71 8.69
N VAL A 88 18.66 0.91 7.63
CA VAL A 88 19.97 0.42 7.20
C VAL A 88 20.53 1.14 5.96
N ARG A 89 19.78 2.08 5.38
CA ARG A 89 20.18 2.84 4.18
C ARG A 89 19.70 4.28 4.27
N ASP A 90 20.49 5.20 3.72
CA ASP A 90 20.11 6.63 3.67
C ASP A 90 19.11 6.96 2.57
N ASP A 91 18.87 6.01 1.66
CA ASP A 91 17.91 6.13 0.57
C ASP A 91 16.48 6.38 1.09
N LYS A 92 15.75 7.20 0.34
CA LYS A 92 14.38 7.59 0.65
C LYS A 92 13.50 7.29 -0.55
N PHE A 93 12.36 6.66 -0.32
CA PHE A 93 11.50 6.15 -1.38
C PHE A 93 10.10 6.77 -1.33
N SER A 94 9.60 7.22 -2.48
CA SER A 94 8.19 7.57 -2.68
C SER A 94 7.35 6.33 -2.97
N LEU A 95 7.94 5.30 -3.58
CA LEU A 95 7.35 3.97 -3.75
C LEU A 95 8.34 2.92 -3.28
N MET A 96 7.90 2.05 -2.38
CA MET A 96 8.69 0.91 -1.94
C MET A 96 7.87 -0.37 -1.92
N VAL A 97 8.41 -1.40 -2.58
CA VAL A 97 7.87 -2.76 -2.61
C VAL A 97 8.92 -3.70 -2.03
N THR A 98 8.62 -4.37 -0.93
CA THR A 98 9.58 -5.27 -0.24
C THR A 98 8.89 -6.49 0.34
N TYR A 99 9.57 -7.64 0.34
CA TYR A 99 9.00 -8.91 0.78
C TYR A 99 7.60 -9.27 0.22
N PRO A 100 7.26 -9.03 -1.06
CA PRO A 100 6.09 -9.66 -1.64
C PRO A 100 6.36 -11.16 -1.86
N LYS A 101 5.40 -12.04 -1.54
CA LYS A 101 5.53 -13.47 -1.94
C LYS A 101 5.35 -13.67 -3.43
N CYS A 102 4.49 -12.85 -4.04
CA CYS A 102 4.23 -12.92 -5.45
C CYS A 102 5.52 -12.50 -6.21
N THR A 103 5.92 -13.28 -7.22
CA THR A 103 7.16 -13.07 -7.99
C THR A 103 7.13 -11.68 -8.63
N THR A 104 8.10 -10.86 -8.25
CA THR A 104 8.17 -9.39 -8.32
C THR A 104 7.78 -8.68 -9.63
N TRP A 105 7.64 -9.39 -10.75
CA TRP A 105 7.26 -8.82 -12.06
C TRP A 105 5.77 -8.96 -12.41
N ARG A 106 4.95 -9.66 -11.62
CA ARG A 106 3.50 -9.88 -11.90
C ARG A 106 2.53 -9.25 -10.90
N CYS A 107 3.04 -8.64 -9.83
CA CYS A 107 2.20 -8.36 -8.65
C CYS A 107 1.72 -6.92 -8.58
N LEU A 108 2.38 -5.99 -9.26
CA LEU A 108 2.02 -4.58 -9.24
C LEU A 108 1.72 -4.12 -10.66
N HIS A 109 0.47 -3.73 -10.90
CA HIS A 109 0.03 -3.17 -12.16
C HIS A 109 -0.50 -1.76 -11.92
N PHE A 110 0.23 -0.79 -12.46
CA PHE A 110 -0.27 0.57 -12.67
C PHE A 110 -0.98 0.57 -14.02
N GLY A 111 -2.19 1.13 -14.05
CA GLY A 111 -2.97 1.28 -15.28
C GLY A 111 -2.34 2.28 -16.24
#